data_AF-A0A511X3K1-F1
#
_entry.id   AF-A0A511X3K1-F1
#
_cell.length_a   1.000
_cell.length_b   1.000
_cell.length_c   1.000
_cell.angle_alpha   90.00
_cell.angle_beta   90.00
_cell.angle_gamma   90.00
#
_symmetry.space_group_name_H-M   'P 1'
#
loop_
_entity.id
_entity.type
_entity.pdbx_description
1 polymer ?
#
loop_
_entity_poly.entity_id
_entity_poly.type
_entity_poly.pdbx_seq_one_letter_code
_entity_poly.pdbx_strand_id
1 'polypeptide(L)'
;MRKLLLFMLTILVTVLLAGCNDTDAIVVEEQTDPNASEQTELIEETIRDEKVEMIEFHLIDEIVKLNLKNFPIIDHYLAQHKNRQTAIDEMTLAPLDTTKKSLYLLTFAIKDQDASFLLIDTSKQRSALIQDQVALVDFYTIDNQTLLFQFKKRDVNDDLLRHQLLAFNAEAFKTVDLITDSELVEVETFHRFHWPIIDLNIANDGTINITLPQVEEPTVDALATWRETEEQAEDLITLTLKD
;
A
#
# COMPACT_ATOMS: atom_id res chain seq x y z
N MET A 1 26.41 -28.52 44.82
CA MET A 1 25.01 -28.79 44.41
C MET A 1 24.30 -27.53 43.90
N ARG A 2 24.23 -26.42 44.65
CA ARG A 2 23.52 -25.19 44.22
C ARG A 2 24.03 -24.56 42.90
N LYS A 3 25.34 -24.59 42.63
CA LYS A 3 25.92 -24.10 41.36
C LYS A 3 25.61 -24.99 40.15
N LEU A 4 25.50 -26.31 40.37
CA LEU A 4 25.16 -27.29 39.33
C LEU A 4 23.69 -27.15 38.92
N LEU A 5 22.82 -26.93 39.91
CA LEU A 5 21.38 -26.75 39.70
C LEU A 5 21.06 -25.42 39.00
N LEU A 6 21.81 -24.36 39.31
CA LEU A 6 21.69 -23.08 38.61
C LEU A 6 22.13 -23.19 37.14
N PHE A 7 23.23 -23.88 36.87
CA PHE A 7 23.73 -24.11 35.52
C PHE A 7 22.76 -24.93 34.65
N MET A 8 22.13 -25.96 35.25
CA MET A 8 21.13 -26.77 34.56
C MET A 8 19.86 -25.96 34.23
N LEU A 9 19.45 -25.05 35.12
CA LEU A 9 18.32 -24.15 34.89
C LEU A 9 18.62 -23.15 33.76
N THR A 10 19.85 -22.62 33.68
CA THR A 10 20.24 -21.71 32.60
C THR A 10 20.24 -22.40 31.23
N ILE A 11 20.70 -23.66 31.15
CA ILE A 11 20.65 -24.46 29.92
C ILE A 11 19.21 -24.76 29.50
N LEU A 12 18.32 -25.07 30.45
CA LEU A 12 16.91 -25.31 30.16
C LEU A 12 16.23 -24.05 29.58
N VAL A 13 16.55 -22.88 30.12
CA VAL A 13 16.03 -21.60 29.64
C VAL A 13 16.58 -21.24 28.26
N THR A 14 17.86 -21.52 27.97
CA THR A 14 18.42 -21.27 26.62
C THR A 14 17.88 -22.24 25.57
N VAL A 15 17.56 -23.48 25.92
CA VAL A 15 16.90 -24.43 25.00
C VAL A 15 15.45 -24.02 24.71
N LEU A 16 14.72 -23.50 25.72
CA LEU A 16 13.36 -22.97 25.52
C LEU A 16 13.34 -21.68 24.68
N LEU A 17 14.44 -20.91 24.66
CA LEU A 17 14.58 -19.71 23.84
C LEU A 17 15.13 -19.98 22.43
N ALA A 18 15.61 -21.19 22.15
CA ALA A 18 16.14 -21.60 20.85
C ALA A 18 15.07 -22.16 19.89
N GLY A 19 13.80 -21.76 20.07
CA GLY A 19 12.77 -21.94 19.06
C GLY A 19 13.01 -20.99 17.90
N CYS A 20 13.92 -21.36 17.00
CA CYS A 20 14.03 -20.73 15.68
C CYS A 20 12.69 -20.94 14.96
N ASN A 21 11.94 -19.85 14.80
CA ASN A 21 10.80 -19.82 13.91
C ASN A 21 11.39 -19.75 12.49
N ASP A 22 11.55 -20.90 11.83
CA ASP A 22 11.65 -20.94 10.38
C ASP A 22 10.27 -20.52 9.86
N THR A 23 10.08 -19.21 9.71
CA THR A 23 8.94 -18.67 8.99
C THR A 23 9.02 -19.22 7.57
N ASP A 24 8.05 -20.06 7.20
CA ASP A 24 7.89 -20.52 5.83
C ASP A 24 7.58 -19.31 4.95
N ALA A 25 8.65 -18.69 4.43
CA ALA A 25 8.59 -18.01 3.16
C ALA A 25 8.18 -19.09 2.13
N ILE A 26 7.48 -18.79 1.07
CA ILE A 26 8.11 -18.13 -0.06
C ILE A 26 6.97 -17.79 -1.00
N VAL A 27 6.85 -16.51 -1.31
CA VAL A 27 6.20 -16.08 -2.52
C VAL A 27 7.02 -16.66 -3.66
N VAL A 28 6.44 -17.57 -4.42
CA VAL A 28 7.13 -18.21 -5.55
C VAL A 28 6.83 -17.36 -6.77
N GLU A 29 7.89 -16.81 -7.37
CA GLU A 29 7.89 -16.15 -8.67
C GLU A 29 8.27 -17.20 -9.73
N GLU A 30 7.31 -17.60 -10.58
CA GLU A 30 7.55 -18.52 -11.70
C GLU A 30 7.38 -17.77 -13.04
N GLN A 31 8.14 -18.11 -14.08
CA GLN A 31 7.93 -17.49 -15.39
C GLN A 31 6.62 -17.99 -16.03
N THR A 32 5.83 -17.08 -16.56
CA THR A 32 4.58 -17.40 -17.28
C THR A 32 4.82 -17.83 -18.73
N ASP A 33 3.86 -18.60 -19.27
CA ASP A 33 3.75 -18.81 -20.72
C ASP A 33 3.32 -17.48 -21.37
N PRO A 34 3.97 -17.02 -22.46
CA PRO A 34 3.60 -15.78 -23.15
C PRO A 34 2.16 -15.76 -23.72
N ASN A 35 1.42 -16.88 -23.68
CA ASN A 35 0.00 -16.95 -24.05
C ASN A 35 -0.94 -17.09 -22.85
N ALA A 36 -0.45 -17.03 -21.61
CA ALA A 36 -1.28 -17.08 -20.42
C ALA A 36 -2.11 -15.79 -20.28
N SER A 37 -3.37 -15.92 -19.86
CA SER A 37 -4.21 -14.80 -19.48
C SER A 37 -3.97 -14.45 -18.02
N GLU A 38 -4.05 -13.17 -17.65
CA GLU A 38 -4.05 -12.76 -16.24
C GLU A 38 -5.27 -13.36 -15.53
N GLN A 39 -5.02 -14.08 -14.43
CA GLN A 39 -6.01 -14.82 -13.63
C GLN A 39 -5.57 -14.87 -12.16
N THR A 40 -6.54 -14.94 -11.25
CA THR A 40 -6.31 -15.07 -9.81
C THR A 40 -7.05 -16.28 -9.28
N GLU A 41 -6.37 -17.20 -8.60
CA GLU A 41 -6.96 -18.46 -8.13
C GLU A 41 -6.58 -18.80 -6.68
N LEU A 42 -7.49 -19.47 -5.96
CA LEU A 42 -7.20 -20.05 -4.66
C LEU A 42 -6.73 -21.50 -4.85
N ILE A 43 -5.53 -21.80 -4.39
CA ILE A 43 -4.94 -23.14 -4.50
C ILE A 43 -4.56 -23.69 -3.12
N GLU A 44 -4.54 -25.02 -3.01
CA GLU A 44 -3.95 -25.74 -1.89
C GLU A 44 -2.64 -26.38 -2.35
N GLU A 45 -1.51 -25.98 -1.76
CA GLU A 45 -0.23 -26.65 -1.96
C GLU A 45 0.18 -27.45 -0.71
N THR A 46 0.92 -28.54 -0.92
CA THR A 46 1.52 -29.30 0.18
C THR A 46 2.97 -28.92 0.33
N ILE A 47 3.30 -28.17 1.38
CA ILE A 47 4.66 -27.74 1.72
C ILE A 47 5.06 -28.43 3.02
N ARG A 48 6.14 -29.21 2.99
CA ARG A 48 6.69 -29.90 4.18
C ARG A 48 5.63 -30.70 4.95
N ASP A 49 4.81 -31.47 4.23
CA ASP A 49 3.71 -32.27 4.76
C ASP A 49 2.53 -31.48 5.38
N GLU A 50 2.53 -30.16 5.27
CA GLU A 50 1.39 -29.30 5.63
C GLU A 50 0.64 -28.82 4.39
N LYS A 51 -0.70 -28.84 4.47
CA LYS A 51 -1.55 -28.17 3.49
C LYS A 51 -1.58 -26.67 3.79
N VAL A 52 -1.24 -25.86 2.79
CA VAL A 52 -1.22 -24.41 2.88
C VAL A 52 -2.12 -23.83 1.79
N GLU A 53 -3.02 -22.93 2.17
CA GLU A 53 -3.83 -22.17 1.22
C GLU A 53 -3.04 -20.98 0.69
N MET A 54 -3.04 -20.82 -0.64
CA MET A 54 -2.36 -19.73 -1.33
C MET A 54 -3.28 -19.07 -2.35
N ILE A 55 -3.09 -17.76 -2.56
CA ILE A 55 -3.63 -17.07 -3.73
C ILE A 55 -2.55 -17.02 -4.80
N GLU A 56 -2.82 -17.57 -5.97
CA GLU A 56 -1.95 -17.51 -7.15
C GLU A 56 -2.41 -16.38 -8.07
N PHE A 57 -1.51 -15.45 -8.38
CA PHE A 57 -1.71 -14.36 -9.34
C PHE A 57 -0.87 -14.63 -10.58
N HIS A 58 -1.52 -14.81 -11.73
CA HIS A 58 -0.83 -14.89 -13.02
C HIS A 58 -0.70 -13.46 -13.58
N LEU A 59 0.52 -12.92 -13.57
CA LEU A 59 0.87 -11.66 -14.20
C LEU A 59 1.45 -11.91 -15.60
N ILE A 60 1.71 -10.86 -16.38
CA ILE A 60 2.21 -11.00 -17.76
C ILE A 60 3.51 -11.82 -17.82
N ASP A 61 4.47 -11.52 -16.95
CA ASP A 61 5.83 -12.11 -17.02
C ASP A 61 6.13 -13.10 -15.87
N GLU A 62 5.23 -13.19 -14.89
CA GLU A 62 5.46 -13.99 -13.69
C GLU A 62 4.17 -14.48 -13.01
N ILE A 63 4.28 -15.56 -12.26
CA ILE A 63 3.25 -16.06 -11.35
C ILE A 63 3.68 -15.70 -9.94
N VAL A 64 2.82 -15.05 -9.17
CA VAL A 64 3.07 -14.67 -7.78
C VAL A 64 2.13 -15.45 -6.86
N LYS A 65 2.68 -16.29 -5.97
CA LYS A 65 1.89 -17.06 -4.99
C LYS A 65 1.94 -16.43 -3.60
N LEU A 66 0.80 -16.06 -3.02
CA LEU A 66 0.71 -15.49 -1.67
C LEU A 66 0.16 -16.51 -0.67
N ASN A 67 0.98 -16.91 0.32
CA ASN A 67 0.53 -17.73 1.43
C ASN A 67 -0.36 -16.91 2.39
N LEU A 68 -1.63 -17.29 2.53
CA LEU A 68 -2.61 -16.56 3.35
C LEU A 68 -2.20 -16.43 4.82
N LYS A 69 -1.46 -17.41 5.38
CA LYS A 69 -0.97 -17.35 6.76
C LYS A 69 -0.02 -16.17 7.00
N ASN A 70 0.69 -15.70 5.96
CA ASN A 70 1.66 -14.61 6.05
C ASN A 70 1.00 -13.22 5.89
N PHE A 71 -0.28 -13.16 5.49
CA PHE A 71 -1.01 -11.92 5.25
C PHE A 71 -2.34 -11.92 6.05
N PRO A 72 -2.29 -11.72 7.39
CA PRO A 72 -3.48 -11.80 8.24
C PRO A 72 -4.62 -10.88 7.84
N ILE A 73 -4.33 -9.73 7.23
CA ILE A 73 -5.34 -8.80 6.72
C ILE A 73 -6.19 -9.46 5.63
N ILE A 74 -5.55 -10.19 4.71
CA ILE A 74 -6.24 -10.88 3.61
C ILE A 74 -6.99 -12.10 4.13
N ASP A 75 -6.38 -12.87 5.03
CA ASP A 75 -7.05 -14.01 5.67
C ASP A 75 -8.33 -13.59 6.41
N HIS A 76 -8.24 -12.54 7.23
CA HIS A 76 -9.40 -11.97 7.93
C HIS A 76 -10.45 -11.41 6.99
N TYR A 77 -10.05 -10.74 5.90
CA TYR A 77 -10.98 -10.27 4.87
C TYR A 77 -11.74 -11.44 4.26
N LEU A 78 -11.04 -12.47 3.78
CA LEU A 78 -11.66 -13.65 3.15
C LEU A 78 -12.57 -14.42 4.11
N ALA A 79 -12.24 -14.48 5.39
CA ALA A 79 -13.08 -15.14 6.41
C ALA A 79 -14.46 -14.48 6.58
N GLN A 80 -14.63 -13.22 6.16
CA GLN A 80 -15.92 -12.52 6.21
C GLN A 80 -16.82 -12.82 4.99
N HIS A 81 -16.29 -13.46 3.95
CA HIS A 81 -17.01 -13.75 2.73
C HIS A 81 -17.54 -15.18 2.72
N LYS A 82 -18.85 -15.35 2.43
CA LYS A 82 -19.45 -16.67 2.25
C LYS A 82 -18.87 -17.41 1.03
N ASN A 83 -18.52 -16.67 -0.01
CA ASN A 83 -17.83 -17.18 -1.19
C ASN A 83 -16.47 -16.50 -1.27
N ARG A 84 -15.43 -17.19 -0.78
CA ARG A 84 -14.04 -16.70 -0.80
C ARG A 84 -13.53 -16.52 -2.23
N GLN A 85 -13.89 -17.42 -3.14
CA GLN A 85 -13.39 -17.38 -4.52
C GLN A 85 -13.81 -16.08 -5.22
N THR A 86 -15.08 -15.67 -5.09
CA THR A 86 -15.52 -14.38 -5.65
C THR A 86 -14.73 -13.19 -5.10
N ALA A 87 -14.40 -13.19 -3.81
CA ALA A 87 -13.60 -12.13 -3.20
C ALA A 87 -12.15 -12.14 -3.71
N ILE A 88 -11.62 -13.31 -4.08
CA ILE A 88 -10.28 -13.49 -4.66
C ILE A 88 -10.26 -13.10 -6.13
N ASP A 89 -11.30 -13.45 -6.89
CA ASP A 89 -11.44 -13.10 -8.31
C ASP A 89 -11.49 -11.58 -8.52
N GLU A 90 -11.94 -10.83 -7.51
CA GLU A 90 -11.97 -9.37 -7.49
C GLU A 90 -10.63 -8.73 -7.07
N MET A 91 -9.67 -9.52 -6.57
CA MET A 91 -8.34 -9.00 -6.21
C MET A 91 -7.48 -8.80 -7.45
N THR A 92 -6.71 -7.71 -7.45
CA THR A 92 -5.69 -7.46 -8.47
C THR A 92 -4.34 -7.21 -7.81
N LEU A 93 -3.29 -7.75 -8.42
CA LEU A 93 -1.92 -7.55 -7.98
C LEU A 93 -1.15 -6.85 -9.10
N ALA A 94 -0.59 -5.68 -8.81
CA ALA A 94 0.19 -4.93 -9.79
C ALA A 94 1.65 -4.81 -9.30
N PRO A 95 2.65 -5.12 -10.15
CA PRO A 95 4.04 -4.83 -9.83
C PRO A 95 4.24 -3.31 -9.78
N LEU A 96 5.06 -2.85 -8.84
CA LEU A 96 5.42 -1.45 -8.73
C LEU A 96 6.75 -1.21 -9.44
N ASP A 97 6.80 -0.20 -10.32
CA ASP A 97 8.00 0.15 -11.08
C ASP A 97 9.05 0.79 -10.16
N THR A 98 9.77 -0.08 -9.46
CA THR A 98 10.88 0.24 -8.59
C THR A 98 12.09 -0.58 -9.00
N THR A 99 13.27 -0.20 -8.50
CA THR A 99 14.49 -1.01 -8.66
C THR A 99 14.34 -2.45 -8.10
N LYS A 100 13.32 -2.69 -7.27
CA LYS A 100 13.01 -4.00 -6.68
C LYS A 100 11.82 -4.61 -7.41
N LYS A 101 12.08 -5.69 -8.17
CA LYS A 101 11.04 -6.49 -8.83
C LYS A 101 10.11 -7.24 -7.87
N SER A 102 10.42 -7.23 -6.57
CA SER A 102 9.71 -7.97 -5.53
C SER A 102 8.65 -7.14 -4.80
N LEU A 103 8.24 -5.99 -5.34
CA LEU A 103 7.31 -5.06 -4.69
C LEU A 103 6.02 -4.95 -5.50
N TYR A 104 4.89 -5.24 -4.85
CA TYR A 104 3.59 -5.28 -5.47
C TYR A 104 2.55 -4.50 -4.68
N LEU A 105 1.55 -4.00 -5.39
CA LEU A 105 0.36 -3.41 -4.82
C LEU A 105 -0.82 -4.35 -5.03
N LEU A 106 -1.33 -4.92 -3.93
CA LEU A 106 -2.55 -5.71 -3.92
C LEU A 106 -3.75 -4.79 -3.68
N THR A 107 -4.69 -4.80 -4.60
CA THR A 107 -6.00 -4.15 -4.48
C THR A 107 -7.05 -5.19 -4.11
N PHE A 108 -7.82 -4.94 -3.04
CA PHE A 108 -8.83 -5.87 -2.54
C PHE A 108 -10.00 -5.11 -1.89
N ALA A 109 -11.07 -5.85 -1.53
CA ALA A 109 -12.28 -5.27 -0.92
C ALA A 109 -12.87 -4.11 -1.74
N ILE A 110 -12.99 -4.32 -3.05
CA ILE A 110 -13.45 -3.31 -4.01
C ILE A 110 -14.95 -3.08 -3.84
N LYS A 111 -15.34 -1.82 -3.72
CA LYS A 111 -16.73 -1.37 -3.72
C LYS A 111 -16.86 -0.10 -4.55
N ASP A 112 -17.60 -0.19 -5.65
CA ASP A 112 -17.71 0.87 -6.64
C ASP A 112 -16.32 1.25 -7.22
N GLN A 113 -15.77 2.40 -6.84
CA GLN A 113 -14.41 2.84 -7.22
C GLN A 113 -13.43 2.82 -6.04
N ASP A 114 -13.92 2.52 -4.84
CA ASP A 114 -13.12 2.49 -3.62
C ASP A 114 -12.60 1.07 -3.38
N ALA A 115 -11.37 0.96 -2.90
CA ALA A 115 -10.72 -0.31 -2.59
C ALA A 115 -9.77 -0.15 -1.41
N SER A 116 -9.25 -1.28 -0.96
CA SER A 116 -8.19 -1.36 0.05
C SER A 116 -6.89 -1.75 -0.63
N PHE A 117 -5.79 -1.17 -0.18
CA PHE A 117 -4.48 -1.29 -0.82
C PHE A 117 -3.45 -1.82 0.16
N LEU A 118 -2.89 -2.98 -0.17
CA LEU A 118 -1.83 -3.63 0.61
C LEU A 118 -0.53 -3.62 -0.21
N LEU A 119 0.49 -2.97 0.31
CA LEU A 119 1.83 -3.05 -0.25
C LEU A 119 2.49 -4.34 0.20
N ILE A 120 3.04 -5.12 -0.73
CA ILE A 120 3.64 -6.43 -0.48
C ILE A 120 5.08 -6.45 -0.97
N ASP A 121 6.01 -6.86 -0.10
CA ASP A 121 7.41 -7.11 -0.44
C ASP A 121 7.67 -8.63 -0.35
N THR A 122 7.70 -9.28 -1.52
CA THR A 122 7.83 -10.73 -1.66
C THR A 122 9.21 -11.22 -1.25
N SER A 123 10.24 -10.40 -1.44
CA SER A 123 11.62 -10.74 -1.05
C SER A 123 11.80 -10.86 0.46
N LYS A 124 11.06 -10.07 1.23
CA LYS A 124 11.13 -10.02 2.70
C LYS A 124 9.89 -10.58 3.39
N GLN A 125 8.91 -11.08 2.64
CA GLN A 125 7.68 -11.68 3.15
C GLN A 125 6.94 -10.76 4.13
N ARG A 126 6.76 -9.49 3.76
CA ARG A 126 6.11 -8.49 4.61
C ARG A 126 5.07 -7.71 3.82
N SER A 127 4.09 -7.19 4.54
CA SER A 127 3.03 -6.35 3.96
C SER A 127 2.68 -5.16 4.85
N ALA A 128 2.18 -4.09 4.23
CA ALA A 128 1.67 -2.90 4.91
C ALA A 128 0.37 -2.44 4.26
N LEU A 129 -0.69 -2.26 5.05
CA LEU A 129 -1.92 -1.64 4.57
C LEU A 129 -1.65 -0.15 4.42
N ILE A 130 -1.68 0.35 3.18
CA ILE A 130 -1.37 1.75 2.90
C ILE A 130 -2.64 2.61 2.82
N GLN A 131 -3.76 2.02 2.40
CA GLN A 131 -5.07 2.68 2.42
C GLN A 131 -6.24 1.69 2.46
N ASP A 132 -7.40 2.16 2.92
CA ASP A 132 -8.61 1.37 3.14
C ASP A 132 -9.86 2.12 2.66
N GLN A 133 -10.66 1.48 1.81
CA GLN A 133 -11.91 2.01 1.23
C GLN A 133 -11.78 3.43 0.64
N VAL A 134 -10.85 3.59 -0.31
CA VAL A 134 -10.62 4.83 -1.08
C VAL A 134 -10.27 4.51 -2.53
N ALA A 135 -10.34 5.49 -3.43
CA ALA A 135 -9.92 5.30 -4.81
C ALA A 135 -8.45 5.70 -4.99
N LEU A 136 -7.64 4.85 -5.64
CA LEU A 136 -6.30 5.24 -6.09
C LEU A 136 -6.44 6.11 -7.35
N VAL A 137 -5.76 7.25 -7.37
CA VAL A 137 -5.63 8.09 -8.56
C VAL A 137 -4.43 7.62 -9.37
N ASP A 138 -3.27 7.61 -8.73
CA ASP A 138 -2.00 7.23 -9.34
C ASP A 138 -0.96 6.96 -8.24
N PHE A 139 0.19 6.41 -8.64
CA PHE A 139 1.37 6.33 -7.80
C PHE A 139 2.62 6.64 -8.60
N TYR A 140 3.64 7.12 -7.90
CA TYR A 140 4.88 7.59 -8.51
C TYR A 140 6.09 7.13 -7.73
N THR A 141 7.19 6.90 -8.45
CA THR A 141 8.49 6.62 -7.86
C THR A 141 9.26 7.94 -7.75
N ILE A 142 9.43 8.45 -6.53
CA ILE A 142 10.11 9.72 -6.25
C ILE A 142 11.63 9.55 -6.37
N ASP A 143 12.12 8.45 -5.80
CA ASP A 143 13.52 8.02 -5.85
C ASP A 143 13.57 6.49 -5.92
N ASN A 144 14.75 5.87 -5.88
CA ASN A 144 14.90 4.41 -6.00
C ASN A 144 14.20 3.57 -4.91
N GLN A 145 13.74 4.20 -3.83
CA GLN A 145 13.21 3.58 -2.62
C GLN A 145 11.87 4.16 -2.18
N THR A 146 11.51 5.37 -2.60
CA THR A 146 10.32 6.07 -2.11
C THR A 146 9.24 6.16 -3.17
N LEU A 147 8.04 5.69 -2.80
CA LEU A 147 6.83 5.79 -3.58
C LEU A 147 5.95 6.90 -3.03
N LEU A 148 5.25 7.62 -3.90
CA LEU A 148 4.17 8.54 -3.56
C LEU A 148 2.87 7.98 -4.11
N PHE A 149 1.89 7.76 -3.25
CA PHE A 149 0.54 7.37 -3.65
C PHE A 149 -0.39 8.57 -3.54
N GLN A 150 -1.21 8.77 -4.57
CA GLN A 150 -2.29 9.75 -4.56
C GLN A 150 -3.62 9.02 -4.50
N PHE A 151 -4.34 9.21 -3.40
CA PHE A 151 -5.70 8.69 -3.23
C PHE A 151 -6.71 9.81 -3.36
N LYS A 152 -7.94 9.47 -3.72
CA LYS A 152 -9.08 10.36 -3.69
C LYS A 152 -10.26 9.73 -2.98
N LYS A 153 -11.08 10.59 -2.38
CA LYS A 153 -12.36 10.22 -1.79
C LYS A 153 -13.38 11.30 -2.13
N ARG A 154 -14.60 10.87 -2.44
CA ARG A 154 -15.74 11.78 -2.57
C ARG A 154 -16.26 12.14 -1.19
N ASP A 155 -16.49 13.41 -0.91
CA ASP A 155 -17.21 13.81 0.30
C ASP A 155 -18.66 13.29 0.23
N VAL A 156 -19.26 12.96 1.36
CA VAL A 156 -20.67 12.53 1.38
C VAL A 156 -21.60 13.74 1.18
N ASN A 157 -21.11 14.93 1.50
CA ASN A 157 -21.91 16.17 1.51
C ASN A 157 -21.79 16.99 0.23
N ASP A 158 -20.87 16.63 -0.68
CA ASP A 158 -20.67 17.30 -1.95
C ASP A 158 -20.08 16.36 -3.02
N ASP A 159 -20.13 16.78 -4.30
CA ASP A 159 -19.51 16.05 -5.41
C ASP A 159 -18.01 16.39 -5.58
N LEU A 160 -17.34 16.95 -4.56
CA LEU A 160 -15.91 17.29 -4.62
C LEU A 160 -15.05 16.06 -4.32
N LEU A 161 -14.00 15.91 -5.12
CA LEU A 161 -12.96 14.91 -4.90
C LEU A 161 -11.85 15.56 -4.08
N ARG A 162 -11.70 15.08 -2.84
CA ARG A 162 -10.58 15.44 -1.98
C ARG A 162 -9.51 14.37 -2.09
N HIS A 163 -8.27 14.77 -1.95
CA HIS A 163 -7.12 13.90 -2.16
C HIS A 163 -6.31 13.74 -0.88
N GLN A 164 -5.62 12.61 -0.80
CA GLN A 164 -4.62 12.31 0.21
C GLN A 164 -3.34 11.88 -0.51
N LEU A 165 -2.20 12.36 -0.03
CA LEU A 165 -0.89 11.93 -0.45
C LEU A 165 -0.26 11.07 0.64
N LEU A 166 0.36 9.97 0.23
CA LEU A 166 1.08 9.06 1.11
C LEU A 166 2.45 8.76 0.50
N ALA A 167 3.52 9.25 1.13
CA ALA A 167 4.87 8.82 0.80
C ALA A 167 5.26 7.57 1.61
N PHE A 168 5.86 6.59 0.95
CA PHE A 168 6.26 5.32 1.55
C PHE A 168 7.65 4.91 1.08
N ASN A 169 8.58 4.73 2.02
CA ASN A 169 9.90 4.20 1.71
C ASN A 169 9.85 2.67 1.71
N ALA A 170 10.00 2.05 0.54
CA ALA A 170 9.95 0.60 0.33
C ALA A 170 11.12 -0.15 0.99
N GLU A 171 12.28 0.49 1.19
CA GLU A 171 13.41 -0.16 1.86
C GLU A 171 13.19 -0.30 3.36
N ALA A 172 12.99 0.83 4.04
CA ALA A 172 12.66 0.91 5.46
C ALA A 172 11.27 0.35 5.76
N PHE A 173 10.39 0.32 4.76
CA PHE A 173 9.02 -0.21 4.81
C PHE A 173 8.16 0.51 5.83
N LYS A 174 8.16 1.84 5.70
CA LYS A 174 7.45 2.77 6.56
C LYS A 174 7.01 3.99 5.75
N THR A 175 5.99 4.67 6.24
CA THR A 175 5.58 5.97 5.72
C THR A 175 6.69 7.00 5.95
N VAL A 176 6.81 7.95 5.02
CA VAL A 176 7.71 9.09 5.10
C VAL A 176 6.85 10.34 5.21
N ASP A 177 7.23 11.25 6.11
CA ASP A 177 6.54 12.53 6.24
C ASP A 177 6.84 13.40 5.01
N LEU A 178 5.80 14.02 4.47
CA LEU A 178 5.96 15.15 3.57
C LEU A 178 6.28 16.40 4.40
N ILE A 179 7.03 17.34 3.83
CA ILE A 179 7.23 18.70 4.37
C ILE A 179 6.97 19.73 3.29
N THR A 180 6.62 20.94 3.71
CA THR A 180 6.45 22.11 2.83
C THR A 180 6.98 23.35 3.53
N ASP A 181 7.57 24.25 2.75
CA ASP A 181 7.96 25.58 3.20
C ASP A 181 6.85 26.63 2.98
N SER A 182 5.67 26.20 2.51
CA SER A 182 4.54 27.09 2.29
C SER A 182 3.95 27.60 3.60
N GLU A 183 3.75 28.92 3.70
CA GLU A 183 3.00 29.54 4.79
C GLU A 183 1.47 29.39 4.62
N LEU A 184 1.02 28.96 3.43
CA LEU A 184 -0.40 28.90 3.08
C LEU A 184 -1.07 27.62 3.58
N VAL A 185 -0.33 26.51 3.68
CA VAL A 185 -0.90 25.19 3.93
C VAL A 185 0.00 24.39 4.86
N GLU A 186 -0.58 23.83 5.91
CA GLU A 186 0.13 22.91 6.81
C GLU A 186 0.30 21.53 6.16
N VAL A 187 1.46 20.90 6.33
CA VAL A 187 1.72 19.62 5.66
C VAL A 187 0.79 18.48 6.08
N GLU A 188 0.25 18.53 7.31
CA GLU A 188 -0.72 17.54 7.79
C GLU A 188 -1.99 17.48 6.91
N THR A 189 -2.30 18.54 6.15
CA THR A 189 -3.47 18.56 5.30
C THR A 189 -3.36 17.57 4.14
N PHE A 190 -2.15 17.23 3.68
CA PHE A 190 -1.95 16.28 2.59
C PHE A 190 -2.03 14.83 3.06
N HIS A 191 -1.86 14.57 4.36
CA HIS A 191 -2.08 13.25 4.95
C HIS A 191 -3.56 12.95 5.20
N ARG A 192 -4.48 13.86 4.84
CA ARG A 192 -5.93 13.71 5.02
C ARG A 192 -6.65 14.06 3.72
N PHE A 193 -7.86 13.55 3.55
CA PHE A 193 -8.75 13.92 2.44
C PHE A 193 -9.34 15.32 2.65
N HIS A 194 -8.48 16.35 2.59
CA HIS A 194 -8.87 17.72 2.91
C HIS A 194 -8.97 18.59 1.65
N TRP A 195 -7.91 18.62 0.84
CA TRP A 195 -7.81 19.46 -0.34
C TRP A 195 -8.14 18.69 -1.63
N PRO A 196 -8.86 19.29 -2.59
CA PRO A 196 -8.77 18.84 -3.97
C PRO A 196 -7.37 19.19 -4.52
N ILE A 197 -6.73 18.23 -5.19
CA ILE A 197 -5.49 18.44 -5.93
C ILE A 197 -5.89 18.51 -7.40
N ILE A 198 -5.62 19.66 -8.03
CA ILE A 198 -5.93 19.92 -9.44
C ILE A 198 -4.92 19.21 -10.33
N ASP A 199 -3.64 19.37 -9.99
CA ASP A 199 -2.52 18.76 -10.70
C ASP A 199 -1.42 18.34 -9.72
N LEU A 200 -0.67 17.31 -10.09
CA LEU A 200 0.47 16.80 -9.35
C LEU A 200 1.57 16.43 -10.35
N ASN A 201 2.73 17.06 -10.17
CA ASN A 201 3.91 16.80 -10.99
C ASN A 201 5.14 16.59 -10.12
N ILE A 202 5.91 15.54 -10.43
CA ILE A 202 7.16 15.24 -9.75
C ILE A 202 8.32 15.69 -10.61
N ALA A 203 9.14 16.58 -10.07
CA ALA A 203 10.35 17.05 -10.72
C ALA A 203 11.47 16.00 -10.65
N ASN A 204 12.47 16.14 -11.52
CA ASN A 204 13.59 15.20 -11.64
C ASN A 204 14.45 15.08 -10.37
N ASP A 205 14.37 16.04 -9.46
CA ASP A 205 15.08 16.04 -8.18
C ASP A 205 14.26 15.42 -7.03
N GLY A 206 13.08 14.85 -7.34
CA GLY A 206 12.17 14.27 -6.36
C GLY A 206 11.24 15.29 -5.69
N THR A 207 11.30 16.56 -6.07
CA THR A 207 10.39 17.59 -5.58
C THR A 207 8.98 17.34 -6.11
N ILE A 208 7.99 17.38 -5.23
CA ILE A 208 6.58 17.16 -5.56
C ILE A 208 5.91 18.53 -5.66
N ASN A 209 5.43 18.89 -6.84
CA ASN A 209 4.68 20.13 -7.05
C ASN A 209 3.20 19.78 -7.19
N ILE A 210 2.38 20.41 -6.35
CA ILE A 210 0.93 20.23 -6.39
C ILE A 210 0.24 21.56 -6.61
N THR A 211 -0.84 21.52 -7.38
CA THR A 211 -1.67 22.68 -7.68
C THR A 211 -2.98 22.56 -6.93
N LEU A 212 -3.30 23.57 -6.13
CA LEU A 212 -4.51 23.66 -5.31
C LEU A 212 -5.39 24.83 -5.75
N PRO A 213 -6.70 24.79 -5.50
CA PRO A 213 -7.54 25.98 -5.61
C PRO A 213 -7.05 27.11 -4.71
N GLN A 214 -6.99 28.34 -5.21
CA GLN A 214 -6.67 29.51 -4.40
C GLN A 214 -7.89 29.91 -3.55
N VAL A 215 -8.03 29.27 -2.38
CA VAL A 215 -9.01 29.59 -1.35
C VAL A 215 -8.34 29.57 0.03
N GLU A 216 -8.85 30.34 0.99
CA GLU A 216 -8.28 30.35 2.35
C GLU A 216 -8.49 28.99 3.05
N GLU A 217 -9.65 28.37 2.87
CA GLU A 217 -10.02 27.07 3.44
C GLU A 217 -10.85 26.26 2.42
N PRO A 218 -10.61 24.95 2.26
CA PRO A 218 -11.28 24.09 1.26
C PRO A 218 -12.67 23.65 1.75
N THR A 219 -13.50 24.62 2.13
CA THR A 219 -14.91 24.41 2.47
C THR A 219 -15.73 24.17 1.21
N VAL A 220 -16.89 23.51 1.35
CA VAL A 220 -17.79 23.21 0.23
C VAL A 220 -18.18 24.49 -0.53
N ASP A 221 -18.58 25.53 0.19
CA ASP A 221 -19.02 26.80 -0.38
C ASP A 221 -17.87 27.57 -1.05
N ALA A 222 -16.69 27.59 -0.44
CA ALA A 222 -15.52 28.24 -1.03
C ALA A 222 -15.09 27.55 -2.33
N LEU A 223 -15.06 26.22 -2.35
CA LEU A 223 -14.71 25.44 -3.54
C LEU A 223 -15.79 25.50 -4.62
N ALA A 224 -17.07 25.57 -4.25
CA ALA A 224 -18.15 25.80 -5.19
C ALA A 224 -18.03 27.19 -5.84
N THR A 225 -17.81 28.23 -5.04
CA THR A 225 -17.61 29.59 -5.53
C THR A 225 -16.40 29.69 -6.45
N TRP A 226 -15.26 29.13 -6.04
CA TRP A 226 -14.04 29.09 -6.85
C TRP A 226 -14.27 28.43 -8.22
N ARG A 227 -14.97 27.29 -8.28
CA ARG A 227 -15.27 26.61 -9.55
C ARG A 227 -16.13 27.44 -10.50
N GLU A 228 -17.00 28.30 -9.97
CA GLU A 228 -17.90 29.16 -10.75
C GLU A 228 -17.23 30.45 -11.22
N THR A 229 -16.04 30.79 -10.73
CA THR A 229 -15.30 31.97 -11.20
C THR A 229 -14.75 31.78 -12.61
N GLU A 230 -14.71 32.86 -13.41
CA GLU A 230 -14.17 32.82 -14.77
C GLU A 230 -12.66 32.54 -14.80
N GLU A 231 -11.93 33.05 -13.79
CA GLU A 231 -10.51 32.79 -13.58
C GLU A 231 -10.36 31.95 -12.31
N GLN A 232 -10.30 30.63 -12.48
CA GLN A 232 -10.05 29.66 -11.42
C GLN A 232 -8.61 29.79 -10.95
N ALA A 233 -8.34 30.76 -10.07
CA ALA A 233 -7.00 31.01 -9.57
C ALA A 233 -6.45 29.82 -8.77
N GLU A 234 -5.16 29.54 -8.88
CA GLU A 234 -4.52 28.34 -8.33
C GLU A 234 -3.25 28.71 -7.55
N ASP A 235 -2.99 27.98 -6.48
CA ASP A 235 -1.75 28.08 -5.71
C ASP A 235 -0.88 26.86 -5.98
N LEU A 236 0.40 27.11 -6.28
CA LEU A 236 1.42 26.08 -6.43
C LEU A 236 2.08 25.83 -5.08
N ILE A 237 1.96 24.62 -4.56
CA ILE A 237 2.63 24.18 -3.33
C ILE A 237 3.74 23.20 -3.69
N THR A 238 4.92 23.43 -3.13
CA THR A 238 6.05 22.53 -3.25
C THR A 238 6.18 21.69 -1.99
N LEU A 239 6.22 20.37 -2.16
CA LEU A 239 6.45 19.39 -1.10
C LEU A 239 7.78 18.66 -1.35
N THR A 240 8.44 18.31 -0.26
CA THR A 240 9.61 17.42 -0.27
C THR A 240 9.46 16.34 0.80
N LEU A 241 10.30 15.31 0.71
CA LEU A 241 10.38 14.27 1.73
C LEU A 241 11.18 14.78 2.92
N LYS A 242 10.74 14.45 4.13
CA LYS A 242 11.52 14.69 5.34
C LYS A 242 12.67 13.68 5.43
N ASP A 243 13.89 14.19 5.59
CA ASP A 243 15.11 13.39 5.81
C ASP A 243 15.02 12.44 7.02
#